data_AF-A0A9D1GBK5-F1
#
_entry.id   AF-A0A9D1GBK5-F1
#
_cell.length_a   1.000
_cell.length_b   1.000
_cell.length_c   1.000
_cell.angle_alpha   90.00
_cell.angle_beta   90.00
_cell.angle_gamma   90.00
#
_symmetry.space_group_name_H-M   'P 1'
#
loop_
_entity.id
_entity.type
_entity.pdbx_description
1 polymer ?
#
loop_
_entity_poly.entity_id
_entity_poly.type
_entity_poly.pdbx_seq_one_letter_code
_entity_poly.pdbx_strand_id
1 'polypeptide(L)'
;MMNEEIKTVSSKYSFASFLATYYVELLNIHPFREGNGRTIREFIREYAIAKSKELPIGEFNFSWANVDKDAINEVIDKGRAFRSVIELEFMKALEPVFLDKSL
;
A
#
# COMPACT_ATOMS: atom_id res chain seq x y z
N MET A 1 -3.85 3.70 -16.67
CA MET A 1 -2.63 3.80 -15.85
C MET A 1 -2.67 2.74 -14.76
N MET A 2 -3.38 2.93 -13.64
CA MET A 2 -3.42 1.96 -12.54
C MET A 2 -3.79 0.51 -12.91
N ASN A 3 -4.86 0.28 -13.67
CA ASN A 3 -5.30 -1.06 -14.05
C ASN A 3 -4.36 -1.80 -15.01
N GLU A 4 -3.48 -1.08 -15.71
CA GLU A 4 -2.47 -1.69 -16.57
C GLU A 4 -1.17 -1.92 -15.79
N GLU A 5 -0.76 -0.94 -14.97
CA GLU A 5 0.45 -1.02 -14.15
C GLU A 5 0.39 -2.17 -13.13
N ILE A 6 -0.78 -2.41 -12.53
CA ILE A 6 -0.96 -3.51 -11.58
C ILE A 6 -0.67 -4.89 -12.19
N LYS A 7 -0.84 -5.04 -13.51
CA LYS A 7 -0.54 -6.31 -14.22
C LYS A 7 0.96 -6.61 -14.29
N THR A 8 1.81 -5.62 -14.02
CA THR A 8 3.27 -5.77 -13.99
C THR A 8 3.79 -6.26 -12.63
N VAL A 9 2.92 -6.29 -11.61
CA VAL A 9 3.29 -6.75 -10.27
C VAL A 9 3.58 -8.25 -10.29
N SER A 10 4.79 -8.60 -9.87
CA SER A 10 5.35 -9.96 -9.94
C SER A 10 6.02 -10.40 -8.64
N SER A 11 6.09 -9.52 -7.64
CA SER A 11 6.61 -9.80 -6.31
C SER A 11 5.93 -8.93 -5.25
N LYS A 12 6.01 -9.36 -3.98
CA LYS A 12 5.59 -8.56 -2.82
C LYS A 12 6.18 -7.14 -2.85
N TYR A 13 7.46 -7.02 -3.22
CA TYR A 13 8.15 -5.73 -3.35
C TYR A 13 7.53 -4.86 -4.43
N SER A 14 7.33 -5.40 -5.63
CA SER A 14 6.68 -4.63 -6.71
C SER A 14 5.24 -4.22 -6.34
N PHE A 15 4.55 -5.01 -5.52
CA PHE A 15 3.21 -4.66 -5.03
C PHE A 15 3.25 -3.54 -3.99
N ALA A 16 4.14 -3.62 -3.01
CA ALA A 16 4.36 -2.54 -2.04
C ALA A 16 4.77 -1.24 -2.75
N SER A 17 5.65 -1.35 -3.75
CA SER A 17 6.08 -0.24 -4.60
C SER A 17 4.91 0.40 -5.35
N PHE A 18 4.08 -0.41 -5.98
CA PHE A 18 2.85 0.05 -6.64
C PHE A 18 1.92 0.79 -5.65
N LEU A 19 1.62 0.19 -4.50
CA LEU A 19 0.74 0.80 -3.49
C LEU A 19 1.31 2.12 -2.97
N ALA A 20 2.62 2.19 -2.73
CA ALA A 20 3.31 3.39 -2.27
C ALA A 20 3.23 4.54 -3.29
N THR A 21 3.30 4.26 -4.60
CA THR A 21 3.08 5.27 -5.65
C THR A 21 1.73 5.92 -5.48
N TYR A 22 0.68 5.11 -5.49
CA TYR A 22 -0.70 5.60 -5.47
C TYR A 22 -1.06 6.25 -4.14
N TYR A 23 -0.47 5.79 -3.03
CA TYR A 23 -0.60 6.46 -1.74
C TYR A 23 -0.05 7.90 -1.79
N VAL A 24 1.16 8.10 -2.33
CA VAL A 24 1.78 9.43 -2.46
C VAL A 24 0.99 10.31 -3.44
N GLU A 25 0.56 9.77 -4.58
CA GLU A 25 -0.25 10.53 -5.54
C GLU A 25 -1.57 11.00 -4.92
N LEU A 26 -2.27 10.14 -4.17
CA LEU A 26 -3.51 10.50 -3.50
C LEU A 26 -3.30 11.55 -2.40
N LEU A 27 -2.18 11.47 -1.66
CA LEU A 27 -1.82 12.48 -0.66
C LEU A 27 -1.58 13.84 -1.31
N ASN A 28 -0.92 13.87 -2.48
CA ASN A 28 -0.62 15.08 -3.24
C ASN A 28 -1.88 15.71 -3.87
N ILE A 29 -2.78 14.89 -4.41
CA ILE A 29 -4.04 15.35 -5.01
C ILE A 29 -4.98 15.90 -3.94
N HIS A 30 -4.94 15.33 -2.73
CA HIS A 30 -5.75 15.75 -1.58
C HIS A 30 -7.25 15.94 -1.93
N PRO A 31 -7.92 14.88 -2.43
CA PRO A 31 -9.18 15.00 -3.18
C PRO A 31 -10.40 15.49 -2.38
N PHE A 32 -10.32 15.50 -1.04
CA PHE A 32 -11.43 15.89 -0.17
C PHE A 32 -11.10 17.16 0.63
N ARG A 33 -12.15 17.87 1.08
CA ARG A 33 -11.99 19.02 1.98
C ARG A 33 -11.37 18.61 3.33
N GLU A 34 -11.81 17.49 3.89
CA GLU A 34 -11.32 16.91 5.14
C GLU A 34 -11.37 15.38 5.07
N GLY A 35 -10.54 14.71 5.88
CA GLY A 35 -10.57 13.25 6.00
C GLY A 35 -9.69 12.50 4.99
N ASN A 36 -8.90 13.18 4.16
CA ASN A 36 -8.00 12.56 3.17
C ASN A 36 -7.18 11.41 3.77
N GLY A 37 -6.49 11.64 4.89
CA GLY A 37 -5.67 10.60 5.51
C GLY A 37 -6.44 9.34 5.90
N ARG A 38 -7.69 9.45 6.37
CA ARG A 38 -8.51 8.27 6.70
C ARG A 38 -8.95 7.54 5.44
N THR A 39 -9.50 8.28 4.47
CA THR A 39 -10.03 7.69 3.23
C THR A 39 -8.94 7.04 2.40
N ILE A 40 -7.77 7.67 2.28
CA ILE A 40 -6.64 7.14 1.51
C ILE A 40 -6.11 5.86 2.17
N ARG A 41 -6.00 5.81 3.51
CA ARG A 41 -5.54 4.61 4.21
C ARG A 41 -6.48 3.42 4.04
N GLU A 42 -7.79 3.66 4.11
CA GLU A 42 -8.78 2.60 3.87
C GLU A 42 -8.81 2.17 2.40
N PHE A 43 -8.67 3.11 1.46
CA PHE A 43 -8.55 2.77 0.03
C PHE A 43 -7.34 1.87 -0.23
N ILE A 44 -6.16 2.21 0.28
CA ILE A 44 -4.95 1.38 0.10
C ILE A 44 -5.14 0.00 0.74
N ARG A 45 -5.72 -0.07 1.95
CA ARG A 45 -5.96 -1.34 2.64
C ARG A 45 -6.89 -2.24 1.85
N GLU A 46 -8.06 -1.74 1.46
CA GLU A 46 -9.06 -2.50 0.70
C GLU A 46 -8.57 -2.88 -0.69
N TYR A 47 -7.88 -1.96 -1.39
CA TYR A 47 -7.30 -2.25 -2.70
C TYR A 47 -6.24 -3.35 -2.59
N ALA A 48 -5.35 -3.30 -1.60
CA ALA A 48 -4.32 -4.31 -1.40
C ALA A 48 -4.93 -5.71 -1.19
N ILE A 49 -5.94 -5.80 -0.32
CA ILE A 49 -6.66 -7.04 -0.01
C ILE A 49 -7.38 -7.57 -1.26
N ALA A 50 -8.18 -6.73 -1.90
CA ALA A 50 -8.97 -7.15 -3.06
C ALA A 50 -8.06 -7.58 -4.21
N LYS A 51 -7.02 -6.81 -4.50
CA LYS A 51 -6.22 -7.01 -5.70
C LYS A 51 -5.20 -8.12 -5.58
N SER A 52 -4.65 -8.37 -4.39
CA SER A 52 -3.68 -9.46 -4.17
C SER A 52 -4.23 -10.83 -4.55
N LYS A 53 -5.54 -11.06 -4.38
CA LYS A 53 -6.24 -12.30 -4.78
C LYS A 53 -6.14 -12.62 -6.27
N GLU A 54 -5.93 -11.60 -7.10
CA GLU A 54 -5.83 -11.74 -8.55
C GLU A 54 -4.38 -11.78 -9.05
N LEU A 55 -3.40 -11.53 -8.16
CA LEU A 55 -1.99 -11.45 -8.53
C LEU A 55 -1.28 -12.79 -8.36
N PRO A 56 -0.25 -13.08 -9.18
CA PRO A 56 0.51 -14.33 -9.11
C PRO A 56 1.49 -14.38 -7.91
N ILE A 57 1.30 -13.54 -6.89
CA ILE A 57 2.21 -13.36 -5.75
C ILE A 57 1.62 -13.86 -4.42
N GLY A 58 0.40 -14.43 -4.47
CA GLY A 58 -0.35 -14.85 -3.30
C GLY A 58 -1.25 -13.76 -2.72
N GLU A 59 -2.17 -14.17 -1.85
CA GLU A 59 -3.10 -13.28 -1.17
C GLU A 59 -2.44 -12.62 0.03
N PHE A 60 -2.75 -11.33 0.24
CA PHE A 60 -2.24 -10.53 1.34
C PHE A 60 -3.36 -9.80 2.08
N ASN A 61 -3.23 -9.74 3.40
CA ASN A 61 -3.81 -8.68 4.22
C ASN A 61 -2.92 -7.43 4.20
N PHE A 62 -3.46 -6.31 4.70
CA PHE A 62 -2.72 -5.07 4.86
C PHE A 62 -2.93 -4.49 6.27
N SER A 63 -1.88 -4.52 7.10
CA SER A 63 -1.93 -4.10 8.50
C SER A 63 -1.20 -2.78 8.73
N TRP A 64 -1.97 -1.72 9.02
CA TRP A 64 -1.43 -0.43 9.45
C TRP A 64 -0.72 -0.47 10.81
N ALA A 65 -0.85 -1.58 11.56
CA ALA A 65 -0.12 -1.76 12.81
C ALA A 65 1.38 -2.04 12.58
N ASN A 66 1.74 -2.55 11.40
CA ASN A 66 3.13 -2.85 11.03
C ASN A 66 3.83 -1.69 10.31
N VAL A 67 3.15 -0.56 10.17
CA VAL A 67 3.66 0.64 9.51
C VAL A 67 4.19 1.60 10.56
N ASP A 68 5.45 2.00 10.43
CA ASP A 68 5.99 3.14 11.16
C ASP A 68 5.41 4.44 10.58
N LYS A 69 4.35 4.94 11.23
CA LYS A 69 3.64 6.14 10.80
C LYS A 69 4.48 7.40 10.99
N ASP A 70 5.37 7.41 11.98
CA ASP A 70 6.21 8.58 12.26
C ASP A 70 7.28 8.70 11.17
N ALA A 71 7.87 7.58 10.75
CA ALA A 71 8.78 7.54 9.60
C ALA A 71 8.10 8.01 8.31
N ILE A 72 6.86 7.59 8.05
CA ILE A 72 6.08 8.04 6.87
C ILE A 72 5.77 9.54 6.95
N ASN A 73 5.30 10.03 8.09
CA ASN A 73 4.98 11.45 8.26
C ASN A 73 6.23 12.32 8.09
N GLU A 74 7.36 11.90 8.65
CA GLU A 74 8.63 12.62 8.52
C GLU A 74 9.06 12.78 7.05
N VAL A 75 8.90 11.74 6.21
CA VAL A 75 9.26 11.85 4.79
C VAL A 75 8.26 12.68 3.98
N ILE A 76 6.96 12.59 4.31
CA ILE A 76 5.90 13.40 3.68
C ILE A 76 6.15 14.88 3.99
N ASP A 77 6.36 15.23 5.26
CA ASP A 77 6.54 16.61 5.72
C ASP A 77 7.79 17.26 5.14
N LYS A 78 8.83 16.46 4.87
CA LYS A 78 10.07 16.95 4.26
C LYS A 78 9.95 17.19 2.76
N GLY A 79 8.82 16.85 2.12
CA GLY A 79 8.63 16.98 0.67
C GLY A 79 9.66 16.21 -0.15
N ARG A 80 10.41 15.30 0.49
CA ARG A 80 11.43 14.48 -0.14
C ARG A 80 10.77 13.17 -0.49
N ALA A 81 10.69 12.91 -1.79
CA ALA A 81 10.14 11.70 -2.39
C ALA A 81 10.96 10.45 -2.03
N PHE A 82 11.15 10.15 -0.75
CA PHE A 82 11.62 8.85 -0.30
C PHE A 82 10.42 7.90 -0.30
N ARG A 83 9.86 7.70 -1.50
CA ARG A 83 8.91 6.63 -1.79
C ARG A 83 9.46 5.32 -1.24
N SER A 84 10.78 5.10 -1.32
CA SER A 84 11.49 3.98 -0.71
C SER A 84 11.17 3.72 0.77
N VAL A 85 10.97 4.75 1.61
CA VAL A 85 10.57 4.54 3.02
C VAL A 85 9.15 3.98 3.08
N ILE A 86 8.22 4.59 2.33
CA ILE A 86 6.83 4.12 2.25
C ILE A 86 6.76 2.70 1.67
N GLU A 87 7.58 2.38 0.67
CA GLU A 87 7.70 1.04 0.09
C GLU A 87 8.13 0.00 1.12
N LEU A 88 9.13 0.32 1.95
CA LEU A 88 9.59 -0.54 3.03
C LEU A 88 8.52 -0.74 4.10
N GLU A 89 7.82 0.33 4.49
CA GLU A 89 6.72 0.22 5.45
C GLU A 89 5.54 -0.58 4.87
N PHE A 90 5.22 -0.43 3.58
CA PHE A 90 4.16 -1.20 2.92
C PHE A 90 4.56 -2.67 2.74
N MET A 91 5.85 -2.96 2.55
CA MET A 91 6.38 -4.32 2.60
C MET A 91 6.14 -5.00 3.95
N LYS A 92 6.21 -4.25 5.06
CA LYS A 92 5.87 -4.76 6.42
C LYS A 92 4.36 -4.89 6.61
N ALA A 93 3.59 -3.98 6.04
CA ALA A 93 2.12 -3.97 6.13
C ALA A 93 1.48 -5.16 5.39
N LEU A 94 2.07 -5.62 4.29
CA LEU A 94 1.58 -6.75 3.52
C LEU A 94 1.84 -8.07 4.26
N GLU A 95 0.77 -8.68 4.79
CA GLU A 95 0.82 -9.94 5.54
C GLU A 95 0.28 -11.08 4.67
N PRO A 96 1.06 -12.13 4.37
CA PRO A 96 0.55 -13.27 3.60
C PRO A 96 -0.65 -13.91 4.30
N VAL A 97 -1.70 -14.19 3.55
CA VAL A 97 -2.84 -14.98 4.05
C VAL A 97 -2.47 -16.46 3.91
N PHE A 98 -2.22 -17.12 5.04
CA PHE A 98 -2.06 -18.57 5.08
C PHE A 98 -3.45 -19.18 5.24
N LEU A 99 -3.96 -19.81 4.18
CA LEU A 99 -5.15 -20.67 4.30
C LEU A 99 -4.76 -21.86 5.18
N ASP A 100 -5.38 -21.95 6.35
CA ASP A 100 -5.27 -23.15 7.17
C ASP A 100 -5.93 -24.30 6.38
N LYS A 101 -5.15 -25.32 6.03
CA LYS A 101 -5.64 -26.52 5.31
C LYS A 101 -6.31 -27.49 6.29
N SER A 102 -7.18 -26.98 7.16
CA SER A 102 -7.89 -27.75 8.18
C SER A 102 -9.37 -27.90 7.81
N LEU A 103 -9.65 -28.62 6.72
CA LEU A 103 -10.95 -29.25 6.42
C LEU A 103 -10.72 -30.61 5.74
#